data_AF-A0A836VWQ7-F1
#
_entry.id   AF-A0A836VWQ7-F1
#
_cell.length_a   1.000
_cell.length_b   1.000
_cell.length_c   1.000
_cell.angle_alpha   90.00
_cell.angle_beta   90.00
_cell.angle_gamma   90.00
#
_symmetry.space_group_name_H-M   'P 1'
#
loop_
_entity.id
_entity.type
_entity.pdbx_description
1 polymer ?
#
loop_
_entity_poly.entity_id
_entity_poly.type
_entity_poly.pdbx_seq_one_letter_code
_entity_poly.pdbx_strand_id
1 'polypeptide(L)' 'GSLSAIIQNYCNVTTRKMNRIRQTPGARLWQRNFWEHIIRDENELNRIRQYIKNNPLKWTDDDYYEKM' A
#
# COMPACT_ATOMS: atom_id res chain seq x y z
N GLY A 1 -19.62 7.69 1.07
CA GLY A 1 -18.61 6.71 1.53
C GLY A 1 -17.31 7.45 1.81
N SER A 2 -16.60 7.10 2.88
CA SER A 2 -15.29 7.70 3.19
C SER A 2 -14.15 6.90 2.54
N LEU A 3 -12.98 7.52 2.39
CA LEU A 3 -11.76 6.84 1.94
C LEU A 3 -11.44 5.64 2.85
N SER A 4 -11.55 5.83 4.17
CA SER A 4 -11.31 4.77 5.15
C SER A 4 -12.23 3.55 4.95
N ALA A 5 -13.51 3.76 4.61
CA ALA A 5 -14.45 2.67 4.35
C ALA A 5 -14.08 1.89 3.08
N ILE A 6 -13.61 2.58 2.04
CA ILE A 6 -13.16 1.95 0.79
C ILE A 6 -11.91 1.10 1.03
N ILE A 7 -10.90 1.66 1.70
CA ILE A 7 -9.66 0.96 2.03
C ILE A 7 -9.95 -0.23 2.95
N GLN A 8 -10.80 -0.07 3.95
CA GLN A 8 -11.19 -1.17 4.84
C GLN A 8 -11.82 -2.34 4.06
N ASN A 9 -12.75 -2.05 3.15
CA ASN A 9 -13.37 -3.10 2.34
C ASN A 9 -12.33 -3.82 1.45
N TYR A 10 -11.50 -3.05 0.75
CA TYR A 10 -10.43 -3.58 -0.10
C TYR A 10 -9.49 -4.51 0.68
N CYS A 11 -8.95 -4.06 1.82
CA CYS A 11 -8.05 -4.83 2.66
C CYS A 11 -8.74 -6.08 3.24
N ASN A 12 -10.03 -6.00 3.61
CA ASN A 12 -10.79 -7.13 4.10
C ASN A 12 -10.98 -8.22 3.05
N VAL A 13 -11.42 -7.85 1.85
CA VAL A 13 -11.67 -8.79 0.75
C VAL A 13 -10.36 -9.48 0.31
N THR A 14 -9.30 -8.70 0.13
CA THR A 14 -7.99 -9.22 -0.29
C THR A 14 -7.36 -10.12 0.79
N THR A 15 -7.44 -9.76 2.08
CA THR A 15 -6.92 -10.58 3.18
C THR A 15 -7.60 -11.95 3.22
N ARG A 16 -8.95 -11.98 3.13
CA ARG A 16 -9.71 -13.23 3.14
C ARG A 16 -9.33 -14.12 1.95
N LYS A 17 -9.21 -13.53 0.75
CA LYS A 17 -8.82 -14.26 -0.47
C LYS A 17 -7.41 -14.83 -0.34
N MET A 18 -6.43 -14.02 0.06
CA MET A 18 -5.04 -14.45 0.18
C MET A 18 -4.84 -15.50 1.28
N ASN A 19 -5.47 -15.32 2.44
CA ASN A 19 -5.38 -16.32 3.52
C ASN A 19 -6.00 -17.66 3.12
N ARG A 20 -7.04 -17.67 2.27
CA ARG A 20 -7.57 -18.91 1.69
C ARG A 20 -6.56 -19.57 0.74
N ILE A 21 -5.97 -18.80 -0.18
CA ILE A 21 -4.99 -19.31 -1.16
C ILE A 21 -3.74 -19.84 -0.46
N ARG A 22 -3.25 -19.12 0.55
CA ARG A 22 -2.03 -19.47 1.30
C ARG A 22 -2.26 -20.47 2.43
N GLN A 23 -3.52 -20.86 2.70
CA GLN A 23 -3.90 -21.70 3.85
C GLN A 23 -3.44 -21.14 5.21
N THR A 24 -3.46 -19.81 5.35
CA THR A 24 -3.05 -19.07 6.55
C THR A 24 -4.20 -18.26 7.14
N PRO A 25 -5.30 -18.90 7.60
CA PRO A 25 -6.44 -18.18 8.16
C PRO A 25 -6.01 -17.33 9.36
N GLY A 26 -6.50 -16.09 9.43
CA GLY A 26 -6.19 -15.17 10.52
C GLY A 26 -4.81 -14.50 10.44
N ALA A 27 -3.93 -14.89 9.51
CA ALA A 27 -2.65 -14.21 9.33
C ALA A 27 -2.85 -12.76 8.89
N ARG A 28 -2.06 -11.85 9.48
CA ARG A 28 -2.05 -10.44 9.10
C ARG A 28 -1.36 -10.31 7.75
N LEU A 29 -2.10 -9.79 6.76
CA LEU A 29 -1.57 -9.53 5.42
C LEU A 29 -1.09 -8.09 5.24
N TRP A 30 -1.84 -7.12 5.76
CA TRP A 30 -1.57 -5.69 5.58
C TRP A 30 -0.90 -5.10 6.81
N GLN A 31 -0.02 -4.12 6.60
CA GLN A 31 0.46 -3.23 7.65
C GLN A 31 -0.70 -2.46 8.26
N ARG A 32 -0.58 -2.08 9.54
CA ARG A 32 -1.58 -1.25 10.21
C ARG A 32 -1.51 0.18 9.66
N ASN A 33 -2.68 0.77 9.43
CA ASN A 33 -2.89 2.10 8.84
C ASN A 33 -2.41 2.19 7.38
N PHE A 34 -2.73 3.31 6.75
CA PHE A 34 -2.28 3.64 5.40
C PHE A 34 -1.91 5.12 5.38
N TRP A 35 -1.04 5.47 4.42
CA TRP A 35 -0.69 6.86 4.18
C TRP A 35 -1.75 7.49 3.27
N GLU A 36 -2.15 8.73 3.56
CA GLU A 36 -3.05 9.52 2.71
C GLU A 36 -2.53 10.95 2.47
N HIS A 37 -2.72 11.45 1.25
CA HIS A 37 -2.53 12.86 0.86
C HIS A 37 -3.77 13.38 0.19
N ILE A 38 -3.92 14.70 0.24
CA ILE A 38 -4.69 15.43 -0.75
C ILE A 38 -3.70 16.09 -1.71
N ILE A 39 -3.76 15.70 -2.99
CA ILE A 39 -3.00 16.34 -4.07
C ILE A 39 -3.67 17.67 -4.41
N ARG A 40 -2.94 18.78 -4.30
CA ARG A 40 -3.50 20.14 -4.41
C ARG A 40 -3.22 20.83 -5.75
N ASP A 41 -2.24 20.35 -6.50
CA ASP A 41 -1.87 20.90 -7.80
C ASP A 41 -1.23 19.85 -8.73
N GLU A 42 -1.01 20.26 -9.98
CA GLU A 42 -0.46 19.41 -11.03
C GLU A 42 1.02 19.07 -10.83
N ASN A 43 1.82 19.99 -10.27
CA ASN A 43 3.23 19.74 -10.00
C ASN A 43 3.38 18.63 -8.96
N GLU A 44 2.56 18.65 -7.91
CA GLU A 44 2.49 17.63 -6.89
C GLU A 44 2.03 16.29 -7.46
N LEU A 45 0.99 16.29 -8.30
CA LEU A 45 0.52 15.09 -9.00
C LEU A 45 1.64 14.43 -9.80
N ASN A 46 2.38 15.22 -10.58
CA ASN A 46 3.48 14.74 -11.42
C ASN A 46 4.62 14.19 -10.57
N ARG A 47 4.96 14.86 -9.46
CA ARG A 47 5.96 14.37 -8.50
C ARG A 47 5.56 13.02 -7.90
N ILE A 48 4.32 12.86 -7.44
CA ILE A 48 3.85 11.62 -6.82
C ILE A 48 3.83 10.47 -7.84
N ARG A 49 3.37 10.72 -9.07
CA ARG A 49 3.41 9.72 -10.14
C ARG A 49 4.84 9.27 -10.44
N GLN A 50 5.76 10.22 -10.53
CA GLN A 50 7.17 9.92 -10.76
C GLN A 50 7.78 9.14 -9.60
N TYR A 51 7.40 9.45 -8.35
CA TYR A 51 7.79 8.67 -7.18
C TYR A 51 7.30 7.22 -7.30
N ILE A 52 6.00 7.00 -7.55
CA ILE A 52 5.42 5.64 -7.68
C ILE A 52 6.14 4.84 -8.77
N LYS A 53 6.41 5.46 -9.92
CA LYS A 53 7.11 4.79 -11.04
C LYS A 53 8.54 4.40 -10.68
N ASN A 54 9.25 5.25 -9.94
CA ASN A 54 10.66 5.05 -9.65
C ASN A 54 10.93 4.26 -8.37
N ASN A 55 9.96 4.17 -7.45
CA ASN A 55 10.13 3.51 -6.16
C ASN A 55 10.62 2.05 -6.27
N PRO A 56 10.11 1.20 -7.19
CA PRO A 56 10.62 -0.16 -7.34
C PRO A 56 12.12 -0.23 -7.63
N LEU A 57 12.67 0.75 -8.35
CA LEU A 57 14.09 0.82 -8.69
C LEU A 57 14.95 1.28 -7.50
N LYS A 58 14.34 1.96 -6.53
CA LYS A 58 15.00 2.50 -5.34
C LYS A 58 14.78 1.65 -4.09
N TRP A 59 14.07 0.52 -4.22
CA TRP A 59 13.66 -0.28 -3.08
C TRP A 59 14.83 -0.79 -2.24
N THR A 60 15.95 -1.15 -2.89
CA THR A 60 17.16 -1.63 -2.20
C THR A 60 17.95 -0.53 -1.52
N ASP A 61 17.68 0.72 -1.87
CA ASP A 61 18.37 1.91 -1.35
C ASP A 61 17.56 2.59 -0.24
N ASP A 62 16.42 2.02 0.14
CA ASP A 62 15.57 2.53 1.22
C ASP A 62 16.22 2.24 2.58
N ASP A 63 16.24 3.24 3.47
CA ASP A 63 16.86 3.12 4.81
C ASP A 63 16.22 2.02 5.68
N TYR A 64 14.98 1.65 5.38
CA TYR A 64 14.25 0.57 6.05
C TYR A 64 14.29 -0.76 5.28
N TYR A 65 15.09 -0.84 4.21
CA TYR A 65 15.29 -2.09 3.48
C TYR A 65 16.15 -3.05 4.31
N GLU A 66 15.49 -3.96 5.04
CA GLU A 66 16.15 -5.14 5.58
C GLU A 66 16.32 -6.17 4.46
N LYS A 67 17.57 -6.59 4.20
CA LYS A 67 17.84 -7.75 3.35
C LYS A 67 17.24 -8.98 4.02
N MET A 68 16.15 -9.49 3.45
CA MET A 68 15.61 -10.82 3.75
C MET A 68 16.63 -11.91 3.45
#